data_AF-A0AAW1U6X6-F1
#
_entry.id   AF-A0AAW1U6X6-F1
#
_cell.length_a   1.000
_cell.length_b   1.000
_cell.length_c   1.000
_cell.angle_alpha   90.00
_cell.angle_beta   90.00
_cell.angle_gamma   90.00
#
_symmetry.space_group_name_H-M   'P 1'
#
loop_
_entity.id
_entity.type
_entity.pdbx_description
1 polymer ?
#
loop_
_entity_poly.entity_id
_entity_poly.type
_entity_poly.pdbx_seq_one_letter_code
_entity_poly.pdbx_strand_id
1 'polypeptide(L)'
;MLTAQQLEDLINILRPLEVITKEISGEDYITTSKIVQIVSWLTETYNKMKNLTDIFAKTRTLIIDGLKKRFRNVEQVHLLTAATTLDSRF
;
A
#
# COMPACT_ATOMS: atom_id res chain seq x y z
N MET A 1 13.22 -20.85 13.96
CA MET A 1 13.84 -20.50 12.66
C MET A 1 12.73 -20.34 11.64
N LEU A 2 12.75 -19.27 10.83
CA LEU A 2 11.81 -19.12 9.72
C LEU A 2 12.11 -20.17 8.65
N THR A 3 11.08 -20.81 8.11
CA THR A 3 11.23 -21.75 7.00
C THR A 3 11.39 -21.01 5.67
N ALA A 4 11.90 -21.69 4.64
CA ALA A 4 12.01 -21.11 3.29
C ALA A 4 10.65 -20.60 2.77
N GLN A 5 9.57 -21.36 3.03
CA GLN A 5 8.21 -20.96 2.67
C GLN A 5 7.76 -19.68 3.38
N GLN A 6 8.07 -19.54 4.67
CA GLN A 6 7.73 -18.35 5.44
C GLN A 6 8.51 -17.12 4.97
N LEU A 7 9.74 -17.30 4.49
CA LEU A 7 10.53 -16.22 3.91
C LEU A 7 9.94 -15.77 2.55
N GLU A 8 9.56 -16.72 1.71
CA GLU A 8 8.92 -16.43 0.42
C GLU A 8 7.58 -15.70 0.60
N ASP A 9 6.79 -16.11 1.59
CA ASP A 9 5.55 -15.45 1.98
C ASP A 9 5.78 -14.00 2.42
N LEU A 10 6.83 -13.73 3.20
CA LEU A 10 7.21 -12.38 3.62
C LEU A 10 7.68 -11.52 2.44
N ILE A 11 8.44 -12.08 1.51
CA ILE A 11 8.85 -11.37 0.29
C ILE A 11 7.60 -10.99 -0.53
N ASN A 12 6.68 -11.94 -0.71
CA ASN A 12 5.47 -11.72 -1.50
C ASN A 12 4.54 -10.67 -0.88
N ILE A 13 4.39 -10.65 0.46
CA ILE A 13 3.52 -9.69 1.14
C ILE A 13 4.11 -8.28 1.21
N LEU A 14 5.44 -8.15 1.20
CA LEU A 14 6.13 -6.86 1.23
C LEU A 14 6.33 -6.25 -0.17
N ARG A 15 6.26 -7.05 -1.24
CA ARG A 15 6.44 -6.58 -2.63
C ARG A 15 5.55 -5.37 -3.01
N PRO A 16 4.24 -5.31 -2.65
CA PRO A 16 3.43 -4.12 -2.97
C PRO A 16 3.96 -2.84 -2.33
N LEU A 17 4.50 -2.91 -1.11
CA LEU A 17 5.09 -1.76 -0.42
C LEU A 17 6.37 -1.32 -1.13
N GLU A 18 7.21 -2.26 -1.55
CA GLU A 18 8.43 -1.96 -2.31
C GLU A 18 8.11 -1.20 -3.60
N VAL A 19 7.13 -1.69 -4.37
CA VAL A 19 6.69 -1.06 -5.63
C VAL A 19 6.20 0.36 -5.37
N ILE A 20 5.36 0.56 -4.35
CA ILE A 20 4.83 1.88 -4.01
C ILE A 20 5.92 2.83 -3.50
N THR A 21 6.86 2.33 -2.70
CA THR A 21 7.99 3.16 -2.24
C THR A 21 8.82 3.65 -3.41
N LYS A 22 9.11 2.77 -4.39
CA LYS A 22 9.81 3.17 -5.63
C LYS A 22 9.02 4.21 -6.43
N GLU A 23 7.70 4.06 -6.50
CA GLU A 23 6.79 4.99 -7.19
C GLU A 23 6.62 6.34 -6.47
N ILE A 24 6.81 6.41 -5.15
CA ILE A 24 6.71 7.68 -4.40
C ILE A 24 8.07 8.36 -4.27
N SER A 25 9.16 7.60 -4.30
CA SER A 25 10.53 8.13 -4.28
C SER A 25 11.01 8.62 -5.65
N GLY A 26 10.12 8.81 -6.62
CA GLY A 26 10.45 9.48 -7.87
C GLY A 26 10.54 10.99 -7.70
N GLU A 27 11.69 11.57 -8.05
CA GLU A 27 11.92 13.03 -8.00
C GLU A 27 11.39 13.74 -9.25
N ASP A 28 11.28 13.03 -10.37
CA ASP A 28 10.99 13.61 -11.70
C ASP A 28 9.49 13.78 -12.01
N TYR A 29 8.58 13.40 -11.11
CA TYR A 29 7.14 13.47 -11.36
C TYR A 29 6.31 13.80 -10.12
N ILE A 30 5.12 14.37 -10.36
CA ILE A 30 4.17 14.71 -9.30
C ILE A 30 3.65 13.43 -8.64
N THR A 31 3.93 13.31 -7.34
CA THR A 31 3.51 12.20 -6.48
C THR A 31 2.26 12.53 -5.66
N THR A 32 1.99 13.81 -5.40
CA THR A 32 0.88 14.26 -4.53
C THR A 32 -0.49 13.76 -4.99
N SER A 33 -0.76 13.80 -6.30
CA SER A 33 -2.02 13.33 -6.90
C SER A 33 -2.16 11.81 -6.90
N LYS A 34 -1.08 11.05 -6.65
CA LYS A 34 -1.10 9.60 -6.61
C LYS A 34 -1.46 9.07 -5.22
N ILE A 35 -1.30 9.86 -4.16
CA ILE A 35 -1.35 9.37 -2.76
C ILE A 35 -2.72 8.76 -2.43
N VAL A 36 -3.82 9.43 -2.78
CA VAL A 36 -5.18 8.93 -2.49
C VAL A 36 -5.43 7.60 -3.22
N GLN A 37 -5.08 7.53 -4.51
CA GLN A 37 -5.25 6.32 -5.31
C GLN A 37 -4.37 5.16 -4.82
N ILE A 38 -3.11 5.45 -4.50
CA ILE A 38 -2.16 4.47 -3.97
C ILE A 38 -2.70 3.85 -2.68
N VAL A 39 -3.21 4.64 -1.74
CA VAL A 39 -3.77 4.11 -0.48
C VAL A 39 -4.97 3.21 -0.76
N SER A 40 -5.86 3.63 -1.66
CA SER A 40 -7.04 2.85 -2.06
C SER A 40 -6.63 1.51 -2.68
N TRP A 41 -5.77 1.55 -3.71
CA TRP A 41 -5.29 0.36 -4.40
C TRP A 41 -4.47 -0.56 -3.51
N LEU A 42 -3.63 -0.02 -2.64
CA LEU A 42 -2.84 -0.81 -1.70
C LEU A 42 -3.75 -1.56 -0.71
N THR A 43 -4.78 -0.89 -0.19
CA THR A 43 -5.78 -1.50 0.69
C THR A 43 -6.51 -2.63 -0.02
N GLU A 44 -6.96 -2.39 -1.25
CA GLU A 44 -7.61 -3.41 -2.09
C GLU A 44 -6.70 -4.58 -2.44
N THR A 45 -5.42 -4.30 -2.71
CA THR A 45 -4.40 -5.32 -3.01
C THR A 45 -4.25 -6.26 -1.84
N TYR A 46 -4.08 -5.73 -0.62
CA TYR A 46 -4.01 -6.56 0.57
C TYR A 46 -5.32 -7.28 0.87
N ASN A 47 -6.47 -6.63 0.65
CA ASN A 47 -7.77 -7.27 0.85
C ASN A 47 -7.95 -8.51 -0.04
N LYS A 48 -7.45 -8.47 -1.29
CA LYS A 48 -7.57 -9.57 -2.28
C LYS A 48 -6.51 -10.66 -2.13
N MET A 49 -5.41 -10.41 -1.40
CA MET A 49 -4.37 -11.42 -1.17
C MET A 49 -4.93 -12.62 -0.39
N LYS A 50 -4.66 -13.83 -0.90
CA LYS A 50 -4.99 -15.08 -0.21
C LYS A 50 -3.89 -15.44 0.79
N ASN A 51 -4.30 -15.86 1.98
CA ASN A 51 -3.37 -16.26 3.03
C ASN A 51 -2.79 -17.64 2.72
N LEU A 52 -1.45 -17.73 2.66
CA LEU A 52 -0.72 -18.98 2.40
C LEU A 52 -0.27 -19.65 3.72
N THR A 53 0.15 -18.85 4.71
CA THR A 53 0.57 -19.31 6.04
C THR A 53 0.04 -18.41 7.15
N ASP A 54 0.14 -18.86 8.40
CA ASP A 54 -0.20 -18.07 9.59
C ASP A 54 0.63 -16.78 9.69
N ILE A 55 1.92 -16.84 9.35
CA ILE A 55 2.79 -15.65 9.32
C ILE A 55 2.30 -14.66 8.26
N PHE A 56 1.92 -15.15 7.07
CA PHE A 56 1.36 -14.31 6.02
C PHE A 56 0.10 -13.58 6.52
N ALA A 57 -0.83 -14.31 7.17
CA ALA A 57 -2.06 -13.74 7.71
C ALA A 57 -1.79 -12.69 8.80
N LYS A 58 -0.86 -12.95 9.72
CA LYS A 58 -0.47 -12.00 10.78
C LYS A 58 0.14 -10.74 10.19
N THR A 59 1.10 -10.88 9.27
CA THR A 59 1.74 -9.74 8.60
C THR A 59 0.73 -8.93 7.79
N ARG A 60 -0.21 -9.58 7.10
CA ARG A 60 -1.28 -8.92 6.35
C ARG A 60 -2.13 -8.03 7.25
N THR A 61 -2.54 -8.55 8.40
CA THR A 61 -3.35 -7.81 9.38
C THR A 61 -2.57 -6.61 9.91
N LEU A 62 -1.30 -6.78 10.28
CA LEU A 62 -0.44 -5.69 10.74
C LEU A 62 -0.30 -4.58 9.68
N ILE A 63 -0.16 -4.94 8.40
CA ILE A 63 -0.07 -3.97 7.31
C ILE A 63 -1.40 -3.23 7.14
N ILE A 64 -2.53 -3.94 7.06
CA ILE A 64 -3.86 -3.32 6.91
C ILE A 64 -4.16 -2.37 8.07
N ASP A 65 -3.84 -2.78 9.30
CA ASP A 65 -4.03 -1.93 10.48
C ASP A 65 -3.11 -0.71 10.46
N GLY A 66 -1.86 -0.89 9.99
CA GLY A 66 -0.93 0.21 9.75
C GLY A 66 -1.46 1.22 8.71
N LEU A 67 -2.00 0.73 7.60
CA LEU A 67 -2.61 1.56 6.55
C LEU A 67 -3.81 2.33 7.09
N LYS A 68 -4.73 1.64 7.77
CA LYS A 68 -5.90 2.27 8.40
C LYS A 68 -5.50 3.28 9.46
N LYS A 69 -4.45 3.04 10.25
CA LYS A 69 -4.01 3.98 11.29
C LYS A 69 -3.39 5.24 10.69
N ARG A 70 -2.59 5.10 9.63
CA ARG A 70 -1.83 6.21 9.03
C ARG A 70 -2.62 7.01 7.99
N PHE A 71 -3.49 6.34 7.24
CA PHE A 71 -4.16 6.92 6.07
C PHE A 71 -5.70 6.97 6.19
N ARG A 72 -6.28 6.75 7.38
CA ARG A 72 -7.73 6.82 7.61
C ARG A 72 -8.41 8.04 6.97
N ASN A 73 -7.74 9.18 7.08
CA ASN A 73 -8.27 10.48 6.72
C ASN A 73 -7.59 11.03 5.46
N VAL A 74 -6.92 10.19 4.67
CA VAL A 74 -6.17 10.65 3.49
C VAL A 74 -7.07 11.39 2.49
N GLU A 75 -8.32 10.93 2.33
CA GLU A 75 -9.33 11.56 1.48
C GLU A 75 -9.90 12.86 2.05
N GLN A 76 -9.74 13.09 3.36
CA GLN A 76 -10.15 14.34 4.02
C GLN A 76 -9.10 15.44 3.87
N VAL A 77 -7.88 15.10 3.43
CA VAL A 77 -6.85 16.09 3.15
C VAL A 77 -7.15 16.76 1.82
N HIS A 78 -7.78 17.94 1.88
CA HIS A 78 -8.22 18.70 0.69
C HIS A 78 -7.15 18.85 -0.38
N LEU A 79 -5.89 19.08 0.00
CA LEU A 79 -4.79 19.19 -0.96
C LEU A 79 -4.58 17.91 -1.76
N LEU A 80 -4.59 16.75 -1.10
CA LEU A 80 -4.38 15.46 -1.75
C LEU A 80 -5.57 15.11 -2.65
N THR A 81 -6.79 15.33 -2.14
CA THR A 81 -8.02 15.07 -2.90
C THR A 81 -8.14 16.00 -4.11
N ALA A 82 -7.89 17.30 -3.94
CA ALA A 82 -7.90 18.25 -5.06
C ALA A 82 -6.82 17.91 -6.10
N ALA A 83 -5.59 17.59 -5.66
CA ALA A 83 -4.53 17.17 -6.56
C ALA A 83 -4.89 15.89 -7.32
N THR A 84 -5.56 14.94 -6.67
CA THR A 84 -6.01 13.68 -7.29
C THR A 84 -7.12 13.95 -8.31
N THR A 85 -8.13 14.77 -7.96
CA THR A 85 -9.26 15.10 -8.84
C THR A 85 -8.83 15.89 -10.09
N LEU A 86 -7.80 16.73 -9.96
CA LEU A 86 -7.29 17.54 -11.08
C LEU A 86 -6.31 16.77 -11.98
N ASP A 87 -5.87 15.59 -11.56
CA ASP A 87 -4.92 14.78 -12.32
C ASP A 87 -5.66 13.89 -13.33
N SER A 88 -5.58 14.24 -14.62
CA SER A 88 -6.24 13.52 -15.70
C SER A 88 -5.77 12.07 -15.92
N ARG A 89 -4.72 11.62 -15.20
CA ARG A 89 -4.29 10.22 -15.21
C ARG A 89 -5.25 9.29 -14.46
N PHE A 90 -6.13 9.86 -13.63
CA PHE A 90 -7.12 9.17 -12.82
C PHE A 90 -8.54 9.62 -13.18
#